data_AF-A0A267TD35-F1
#
_entry.id   AF-A0A267TD35-F1
#
_cell.length_a   1.000
_cell.length_b   1.000
_cell.length_c   1.000
_cell.angle_alpha   90.00
_cell.angle_beta   90.00
_cell.angle_gamma   90.00
#
_symmetry.space_group_name_H-M   'P 1'
#
loop_
_entity.id
_entity.type
_entity.pdbx_description
1 polymer ?
#
loop_
_entity_poly.entity_id
_entity_poly.type
_entity_poly.pdbx_seq_one_letter_code
_entity_poly.pdbx_strand_id
1 'polypeptide(L)'
;MFNYLLTRGLKILTLSLLSINLLFAQTNRSLPRSTPEAEGVSSEAINQFIEAASKSKHEFHSFMLLRHGKVISEAWWAPYRSDLKHTMYSVSKSFTATAVGFAVSEKKLSVNDLVISFFPEETPAQPSEFLKKLKIKDLLSMSVGHKTDPTFEIASKNENWIKAF
;
A
#
# COMPACT_ATOMS: atom_id res chain seq x y z
N MET A 1 -37.20 -16.37 68.68
CA MET A 1 -37.58 -17.70 68.16
C MET A 1 -37.15 -17.78 66.70
N PHE A 2 -36.05 -18.50 66.45
CA PHE A 2 -35.62 -19.16 65.19
C PHE A 2 -35.65 -18.35 63.86
N ASN A 3 -34.46 -17.97 63.35
CA ASN A 3 -33.73 -18.57 62.19
C ASN A 3 -34.25 -18.06 60.82
N TYR A 4 -33.49 -17.78 59.75
CA TYR A 4 -32.24 -18.33 59.21
C TYR A 4 -31.58 -17.28 58.27
N LEU A 5 -30.25 -17.14 58.34
CA LEU A 5 -29.39 -16.61 57.28
C LEU A 5 -29.34 -17.60 56.11
N LEU A 6 -29.44 -17.16 54.86
CA LEU A 6 -28.84 -17.87 53.72
C LEU A 6 -28.64 -16.94 52.52
N THR A 7 -27.44 -16.36 52.52
CA THR A 7 -26.57 -16.11 51.37
C THR A 7 -27.01 -16.69 50.02
N ARG A 8 -27.31 -15.81 49.06
CA ARG A 8 -27.15 -16.12 47.64
C ARG A 8 -26.27 -15.06 47.00
N GLY A 9 -24.98 -15.38 46.93
CA GLY A 9 -24.00 -14.63 46.15
C GLY A 9 -24.34 -14.71 44.68
N LEU A 10 -24.69 -13.57 44.09
CA LEU A 10 -24.87 -13.42 42.65
C LEU A 10 -23.48 -13.41 42.00
N LYS A 11 -23.01 -14.57 41.54
CA LYS A 11 -21.82 -14.64 40.68
C LYS A 11 -22.21 -14.07 39.31
N ILE A 12 -21.89 -12.80 39.08
CA ILE A 12 -21.97 -12.17 37.76
C ILE A 12 -20.86 -12.79 36.92
N LEU A 13 -21.24 -13.70 36.02
CA LEU A 13 -20.37 -14.28 35.01
C LEU A 13 -20.26 -13.26 33.87
N THR A 14 -19.26 -12.39 33.90
CA THR A 14 -18.93 -11.52 32.76
C THR A 14 -18.32 -12.38 31.65
N LEU A 15 -19.14 -12.74 30.68
CA LEU A 15 -18.72 -13.38 29.45
C LEU A 15 -17.98 -12.33 28.60
N SER A 16 -16.66 -12.27 28.75
CA SER A 16 -15.77 -11.56 27.84
C SER A 16 -15.84 -12.24 26.46
N LEU A 17 -16.60 -11.65 25.54
CA LEU A 17 -16.50 -11.98 24.12
C LEU A 17 -15.15 -11.47 23.65
N LEU A 18 -14.14 -12.35 23.68
CA LEU A 18 -12.91 -12.15 22.92
C LEU A 18 -13.31 -12.16 21.44
N SER A 19 -13.51 -10.97 20.87
CA SER A 19 -13.55 -10.79 19.43
C SER A 19 -12.20 -11.22 18.89
N ILE A 20 -12.09 -12.47 18.44
CA ILE A 20 -10.97 -12.91 17.62
C ILE A 20 -11.10 -12.12 16.32
N ASN A 21 -10.44 -10.96 16.26
CA ASN A 21 -10.15 -10.32 14.99
C ASN A 21 -9.23 -11.29 14.25
N LEU A 22 -9.83 -12.17 13.46
CA LEU A 22 -9.12 -12.89 12.42
C LEU A 22 -8.59 -11.81 11.47
N LEU A 23 -7.35 -11.37 11.74
CA LEU A 23 -6.53 -10.70 10.76
C LEU A 23 -6.42 -11.68 9.59
N PHE A 24 -7.29 -11.53 8.60
CA PHE A 24 -7.12 -12.12 7.28
C PHE A 24 -5.94 -11.42 6.61
N ALA A 25 -4.74 -11.60 7.15
CA ALA A 25 -3.52 -11.35 6.43
C ALA A 25 -3.43 -12.45 5.36
N GLN A 26 -3.99 -12.13 4.19
CA GLN A 26 -3.78 -12.78 2.90
C GLN A 26 -3.73 -14.32 2.94
N THR A 27 -4.90 -14.97 2.98
CA THR A 27 -5.01 -16.35 2.49
C THR A 27 -4.50 -16.40 1.05
N ASN A 28 -3.77 -17.46 0.64
CA ASN A 28 -3.38 -17.76 -0.75
C ASN A 28 -4.61 -17.93 -1.67
N ARG A 29 -5.40 -16.87 -1.83
CA ARG A 29 -6.50 -16.81 -2.78
C ARG A 29 -5.94 -16.10 -3.99
N SER A 30 -5.66 -16.88 -5.02
CA SER A 30 -5.53 -16.33 -6.36
C SER A 30 -6.77 -15.47 -6.64
N LEU A 31 -6.58 -14.37 -7.37
CA LEU A 31 -7.70 -13.52 -7.79
C LEU A 31 -8.77 -14.40 -8.48
N PRO A 32 -10.06 -14.23 -8.22
CA PRO A 32 -11.08 -15.01 -8.93
C PRO A 32 -10.99 -14.75 -10.43
N ARG A 33 -11.29 -15.76 -11.26
CA ARG A 33 -11.32 -15.65 -12.72
C ARG A 33 -12.77 -15.58 -13.22
N SER A 34 -12.99 -14.92 -14.35
CA SER A 34 -14.26 -14.89 -15.09
C SER A 34 -13.98 -14.75 -16.58
N THR A 35 -15.02 -14.75 -17.41
CA THR A 35 -14.90 -14.42 -18.84
C THR A 35 -15.12 -12.93 -19.06
N PRO A 36 -14.54 -12.32 -20.11
CA PRO A 36 -14.83 -10.93 -20.47
C PRO A 36 -16.33 -10.65 -20.55
N GLU A 37 -17.08 -11.49 -21.26
CA GLU A 37 -18.51 -11.30 -21.52
C GLU A 37 -19.34 -11.36 -20.24
N ALA A 38 -19.01 -12.29 -19.32
CA ALA A 38 -19.70 -12.39 -18.03
C ALA A 38 -19.51 -11.13 -17.16
N GLU A 39 -18.42 -10.40 -17.37
CA GLU A 39 -18.15 -9.12 -16.70
C GLU A 39 -18.46 -7.90 -17.60
N GLY A 40 -19.13 -8.10 -18.74
CA GLY A 40 -19.60 -7.04 -19.63
C GLY A 40 -18.49 -6.38 -20.47
N VAL A 41 -17.44 -7.12 -20.82
CA VAL A 41 -16.34 -6.71 -21.70
C VAL A 41 -16.33 -7.59 -22.95
N SER A 42 -16.13 -7.01 -24.14
CA SER A 42 -15.94 -7.78 -25.37
C SER A 42 -14.57 -8.46 -25.38
N SER A 43 -14.52 -9.79 -25.48
CA SER A 43 -13.26 -10.51 -25.70
C SER A 43 -12.58 -10.12 -27.01
N GLU A 44 -13.34 -9.80 -28.05
CA GLU A 44 -12.82 -9.33 -29.33
C GLU A 44 -12.01 -8.04 -29.17
N ALA A 45 -12.52 -7.07 -28.40
CA ALA A 45 -11.81 -5.82 -28.13
C ALA A 45 -10.51 -6.05 -27.35
N ILE A 46 -10.51 -6.99 -26.39
CA ILE A 46 -9.29 -7.36 -25.65
C ILE A 46 -8.27 -7.98 -26.60
N ASN A 47 -8.70 -8.89 -27.48
CA ASN A 47 -7.82 -9.53 -28.46
C ASN A 47 -7.22 -8.51 -29.43
N GLN A 48 -8.02 -7.57 -29.95
CA GLN A 48 -7.53 -6.48 -30.80
C GLN A 48 -6.45 -5.65 -30.09
N PHE A 49 -6.61 -5.35 -28.79
CA PHE A 49 -5.58 -4.67 -28.00
C PHE A 49 -4.30 -5.51 -27.88
N ILE A 50 -4.41 -6.80 -27.52
CA ILE A 50 -3.23 -7.69 -27.37
C ILE A 50 -2.48 -7.82 -28.70
N GLU A 51 -3.21 -7.94 -29.82
CA GLU A 51 -2.62 -8.01 -31.15
C GLU A 51 -1.91 -6.70 -31.52
N ALA A 52 -2.55 -5.55 -31.26
CA ALA A 52 -1.96 -4.24 -31.51
C ALA A 52 -0.69 -4.02 -30.65
N ALA A 53 -0.72 -4.42 -29.37
CA ALA A 53 0.44 -4.36 -28.48
C ALA A 53 1.59 -5.22 -29.00
N SER A 54 1.30 -6.44 -29.47
CA SER A 54 2.27 -7.38 -30.06
C SER A 54 2.95 -6.84 -31.34
N LYS A 55 2.22 -6.04 -32.13
CA LYS A 55 2.74 -5.41 -33.36
C LYS A 55 3.37 -4.04 -33.11
N SER A 56 3.32 -3.54 -31.87
CA SER A 56 3.83 -2.22 -31.53
C SER A 56 5.35 -2.22 -31.41
N LYS A 57 5.94 -1.02 -31.42
CA LYS A 57 7.38 -0.83 -31.13
C LYS A 57 7.74 -0.99 -29.64
N HIS A 58 6.75 -1.17 -28.77
CA HIS A 58 6.97 -1.27 -27.33
C HIS A 58 7.12 -2.73 -26.93
N GLU A 59 8.04 -2.97 -26.01
CA GLU A 59 8.26 -4.29 -25.45
C GLU A 59 7.29 -4.51 -24.28
N PHE A 60 6.18 -5.20 -24.54
CA PHE A 60 5.28 -5.64 -23.48
C PHE A 60 5.82 -6.91 -22.83
N HIS A 61 5.81 -6.95 -21.50
CA HIS A 61 6.22 -8.14 -20.74
C HIS A 61 5.00 -8.96 -20.30
N SER A 62 3.98 -8.27 -19.79
CA SER A 62 2.73 -8.90 -19.35
C SER A 62 1.56 -7.93 -19.41
N PHE A 63 0.36 -8.49 -19.43
CA PHE A 63 -0.91 -7.78 -19.37
C PHE A 63 -1.88 -8.57 -18.49
N MET A 64 -2.60 -7.88 -17.61
CA MET A 64 -3.67 -8.46 -16.81
C MET A 64 -4.79 -7.45 -16.69
N LEU A 65 -6.02 -7.87 -17.01
CA LEU A 65 -7.22 -7.04 -16.90
C LEU A 65 -8.16 -7.65 -15.86
N LEU A 66 -8.52 -6.82 -14.87
CA LEU A 66 -9.50 -7.16 -13.86
C LEU A 66 -10.75 -6.30 -14.02
N ARG A 67 -11.93 -6.91 -13.84
CA ARG A 67 -13.21 -6.21 -13.73
C ARG A 67 -14.08 -6.86 -12.67
N HIS A 68 -14.80 -6.05 -11.88
CA HIS A 68 -15.58 -6.50 -10.71
C HIS A 68 -14.78 -7.40 -9.75
N GLY A 69 -13.48 -7.13 -9.59
CA GLY A 69 -12.59 -7.91 -8.72
C GLY A 69 -12.14 -9.26 -9.28
N LYS A 70 -12.45 -9.59 -10.54
CA LYS A 70 -12.08 -10.85 -11.19
C LYS A 70 -11.14 -10.61 -12.37
N VAL A 71 -10.16 -11.49 -12.56
CA VAL A 71 -9.30 -11.52 -13.75
C VAL A 71 -10.14 -12.01 -14.93
N ILE A 72 -10.22 -11.21 -15.99
CA ILE A 72 -10.98 -11.54 -17.22
C ILE A 72 -10.08 -11.78 -18.43
N SER A 73 -8.81 -11.37 -18.36
CA SER A 73 -7.80 -11.66 -19.37
C SER A 73 -6.40 -11.50 -18.78
N GLU A 74 -5.48 -12.36 -19.20
CA GLU A 74 -4.06 -12.28 -18.85
C GLU A 74 -3.20 -12.77 -20.03
N ALA A 75 -2.07 -12.11 -20.27
CA ALA A 75 -1.15 -12.42 -21.36
C ALA A 75 0.30 -12.14 -20.97
N TRP A 76 1.23 -12.96 -21.47
CA TRP A 76 2.68 -12.81 -21.30
C TRP A 76 3.36 -13.00 -22.63
N TRP A 77 4.24 -12.08 -23.00
CA TRP A 77 5.00 -12.14 -24.25
C TRP A 77 6.33 -12.84 -23.99
N ALA A 78 6.72 -13.76 -24.87
CA ALA A 78 7.99 -14.47 -24.72
C ALA A 78 9.19 -13.47 -24.73
N PRO A 79 10.23 -13.68 -23.88
CA PRO A 79 10.44 -14.82 -22.99
C PRO A 79 9.81 -14.68 -21.58
N TYR A 80 9.01 -13.64 -21.35
CA TYR A 80 8.39 -13.37 -20.05
C TYR A 80 7.27 -14.38 -19.71
N ARG A 81 7.04 -14.58 -18.41
CA ARG A 81 6.11 -15.57 -17.89
C ARG A 81 5.49 -15.09 -16.57
N SER A 82 4.38 -15.71 -16.17
CA SER A 82 3.64 -15.36 -14.96
C SER A 82 4.39 -15.59 -13.66
N ASP A 83 5.40 -16.46 -13.66
CA ASP A 83 6.22 -16.82 -12.50
C ASP A 83 7.48 -15.94 -12.33
N LEU A 84 7.74 -15.03 -13.27
CA LEU A 84 8.91 -14.15 -13.21
C LEU A 84 8.68 -12.96 -12.29
N LYS A 85 9.73 -12.58 -11.57
CA LYS A 85 9.75 -11.35 -10.76
C LYS A 85 10.07 -10.15 -11.65
N HIS A 86 9.32 -9.08 -11.48
CA HIS A 86 9.53 -7.81 -12.17
C HIS A 86 10.02 -6.73 -11.20
N THR A 87 10.96 -5.90 -11.66
CA THR A 87 11.30 -4.67 -10.96
C THR A 87 10.18 -3.66 -11.16
N MET A 88 9.49 -3.30 -10.08
CA MET A 88 8.27 -2.48 -10.16
C MET A 88 8.53 -0.97 -10.02
N TYR A 89 9.78 -0.56 -9.77
CA TYR A 89 10.19 0.85 -9.63
C TYR A 89 9.23 1.68 -8.76
N SER A 90 8.67 2.76 -9.28
CA SER A 90 7.81 3.69 -8.53
C SER A 90 6.48 3.08 -8.05
N VAL A 91 6.09 1.88 -8.50
CA VAL A 91 4.96 1.16 -7.89
C VAL A 91 5.21 0.91 -6.40
N SER A 92 6.48 0.80 -5.97
CA SER A 92 6.88 0.76 -4.55
C SER A 92 6.28 1.92 -3.73
N LYS A 93 6.07 3.10 -4.32
CA LYS A 93 5.48 4.25 -3.64
C LYS A 93 4.02 4.00 -3.22
N SER A 94 3.24 3.26 -4.02
CA SER A 94 1.87 2.89 -3.66
C SER A 94 1.82 1.96 -2.44
N PHE A 95 2.78 1.02 -2.35
CA PHE A 95 2.92 0.17 -1.16
C PHE A 95 3.34 0.99 0.05
N THR A 96 4.32 1.90 -0.08
CA THR A 96 4.72 2.81 1.00
C THR A 96 3.57 3.69 1.47
N ALA A 97 2.82 4.30 0.55
CA ALA A 97 1.66 5.12 0.90
C ALA A 97 0.56 4.30 1.61
N THR A 98 0.36 3.04 1.20
CA THR A 98 -0.57 2.11 1.88
C THR A 98 -0.09 1.80 3.30
N ALA A 99 1.21 1.56 3.49
CA ALA A 99 1.80 1.35 4.82
C ALA A 99 1.63 2.58 5.72
N VAL A 100 1.79 3.79 5.18
CA VAL A 100 1.48 5.03 5.89
C VAL A 100 -0.01 5.11 6.25
N GLY A 101 -0.91 4.69 5.35
CA GLY A 101 -2.35 4.57 5.64
C GLY A 101 -2.65 3.65 6.82
N PHE A 102 -1.95 2.52 6.94
CA PHE A 102 -2.04 1.66 8.13
C PHE A 102 -1.48 2.32 9.38
N ALA A 103 -0.33 2.99 9.31
CA ALA A 103 0.23 3.71 10.46
C ALA A 103 -0.73 4.82 10.97
N VAL A 104 -1.44 5.49 10.06
CA VAL A 104 -2.50 6.45 10.40
C VAL A 104 -3.68 5.77 11.09
N SER A 105 -4.18 4.65 10.55
CA SER A 105 -5.33 3.93 11.14
C SER A 105 -5.01 3.37 12.53
N GLU A 106 -3.75 2.97 12.74
CA GLU A 106 -3.21 2.53 14.02
C GLU A 106 -2.84 3.68 14.97
N LYS A 107 -3.06 4.94 14.56
CA LYS A 107 -2.74 6.16 15.34
C LYS A 107 -1.26 6.28 15.72
N LYS A 108 -0.36 5.69 14.93
CA LYS A 108 1.10 5.80 15.11
C LYS A 108 1.66 7.12 14.58
N LEU A 109 0.97 7.71 13.60
CA LEU A 109 1.25 9.04 13.05
C LEU A 109 -0.03 9.66 12.49
N SER A 110 0.02 10.96 12.21
CA SER A 110 -0.96 11.69 11.41
C SER A 110 -0.31 12.18 10.12
N VAL A 111 -1.08 12.23 9.02
CA VAL A 111 -0.59 12.84 7.77
C VAL A 111 -0.30 14.34 7.92
N ASN A 112 -0.77 14.97 8.99
CA ASN A 112 -0.49 16.36 9.31
C ASN A 112 0.73 16.57 10.23
N ASP A 113 1.38 15.50 10.68
CA ASP A 113 2.61 15.60 11.47
C ASP A 113 3.72 16.21 10.63
N LEU A 114 4.58 16.98 11.30
CA LEU A 114 5.74 17.61 10.66
C LEU A 114 6.81 16.56 10.40
N VAL A 115 7.39 16.55 9.20
CA VAL A 115 8.42 15.55 8.84
C VAL A 115 9.62 15.62 9.80
N ILE A 116 10.04 16.84 10.16
CA ILE A 116 11.16 17.07 11.07
C ILE A 116 10.97 16.46 12.48
N SER A 117 9.73 16.21 12.93
CA SER A 117 9.52 15.61 14.26
C SER A 117 9.95 14.15 14.33
N PHE A 118 10.13 13.48 13.17
CA PHE A 118 10.59 12.10 13.09
C PHE A 118 12.13 11.97 13.01
N PHE A 119 12.83 13.08 12.76
CA PHE A 119 14.29 13.11 12.56
C PHE A 119 14.94 14.27 13.35
N PRO A 120 14.76 14.32 14.69
CA PRO A 120 15.23 15.44 15.48
C PRO A 120 16.76 15.59 15.50
N GLU A 121 17.51 14.49 15.35
CA GLU A 121 18.98 14.48 15.37
C GLU A 121 19.58 14.86 14.00
N GLU A 122 18.84 14.64 12.92
CA GLU A 122 19.25 14.92 11.55
C GLU A 122 18.75 16.26 11.03
N THR A 123 17.79 16.88 11.73
CA THR A 123 17.27 18.20 11.36
C THR A 123 18.40 19.24 11.37
N PRO A 124 18.62 20.01 10.28
CA PRO A 124 19.67 21.02 10.25
C PRO A 124 19.50 22.05 11.37
N ALA A 125 20.61 22.57 11.91
CA ALA A 125 20.59 23.55 13.01
C ALA A 125 19.78 24.83 12.67
N GLN A 126 19.68 25.17 11.38
CA GLN A 126 18.89 26.28 10.86
C GLN A 126 18.02 25.80 9.69
N PRO A 127 16.88 25.13 9.96
CA PRO A 127 16.03 24.61 8.90
C PRO A 127 15.28 25.76 8.20
N SER A 128 15.00 25.61 6.90
CA SER A 128 14.23 26.61 6.15
C SER A 128 12.78 26.71 6.64
N GLU A 129 12.11 27.83 6.37
CA GLU A 129 10.69 28.00 6.70
C GLU A 129 9.78 26.97 6.01
N PHE A 130 10.20 26.46 4.85
CA PHE A 130 9.49 25.40 4.15
C PHE A 130 9.67 24.04 4.85
N LEU A 131 10.89 23.69 5.24
CA LEU A 131 11.18 22.43 5.93
C LEU A 131 10.49 22.36 7.30
N LYS A 132 10.43 23.48 8.04
CA LYS A 132 9.70 23.59 9.32
C LYS A 132 8.21 23.32 9.19
N LYS A 133 7.62 23.57 8.01
CA LYS A 133 6.19 23.43 7.73
C LYS A 133 5.84 22.14 6.99
N LEU A 134 6.85 21.39 6.55
CA LEU A 134 6.68 20.21 5.72
C LEU A 134 5.95 19.11 6.50
N LYS A 135 4.82 18.64 5.96
CA LYS A 135 3.99 17.59 6.56
C LYS A 135 4.13 16.28 5.79
N ILE A 136 3.81 15.16 6.45
CA ILE A 136 3.79 13.84 5.81
C ILE A 136 2.92 13.83 4.55
N LYS A 137 1.74 14.49 4.57
CA LYS A 137 0.87 14.58 3.39
C LYS A 137 1.54 15.21 2.17
N ASP A 138 2.45 16.17 2.38
CA ASP A 138 3.15 16.84 1.29
C ASP A 138 4.15 15.90 0.61
N LEU A 139 4.75 14.95 1.37
CA LEU A 139 5.53 13.85 0.81
C LEU A 139 4.65 12.92 -0.02
N LEU A 140 3.50 12.50 0.54
CA LEU A 140 2.57 11.56 -0.11
C LEU A 140 1.97 12.12 -1.39
N SER A 141 1.77 13.43 -1.48
CA SER A 141 1.24 14.13 -2.65
C SER A 141 2.32 14.72 -3.56
N MET A 142 3.59 14.39 -3.34
CA MET A 142 4.73 14.90 -4.13
C MET A 142 4.76 16.43 -4.23
N SER A 143 4.38 17.12 -3.15
CA SER A 143 4.21 18.58 -3.09
C SER A 143 5.30 19.30 -2.28
N VAL A 144 6.48 18.67 -2.16
CA VAL A 144 7.62 19.15 -1.35
C VAL A 144 8.37 20.31 -2.04
N GLY A 145 8.27 20.43 -3.36
CA GLY A 145 8.87 21.54 -4.12
C GLY A 145 10.37 21.40 -4.39
N HIS A 146 10.88 20.17 -4.53
CA HIS A 146 12.29 19.94 -4.86
C HIS A 146 12.64 20.59 -6.21
N LYS A 147 13.69 21.42 -6.22
CA LYS A 147 14.20 22.05 -7.46
C LYS A 147 14.90 21.04 -8.36
N THR A 148 15.56 20.06 -7.76
CA THR A 148 16.32 18.99 -8.44
C THR A 148 15.89 17.63 -7.88
N ASP A 149 15.89 16.60 -8.73
CA ASP A 149 15.59 15.24 -8.31
C ASP A 149 16.72 14.71 -7.41
N PRO A 150 16.47 14.41 -6.11
CA PRO A 150 17.50 13.93 -5.21
C PRO A 150 17.81 12.44 -5.40
N THR A 151 17.10 11.73 -6.28
CA THR A 151 17.20 10.26 -6.42
C THR A 151 18.63 9.79 -6.65
N PHE A 152 19.38 10.45 -7.54
CA PHE A 152 20.75 10.06 -7.80
C PHE A 152 21.67 10.38 -6.61
N GLU A 153 21.47 11.51 -5.95
CA GLU A 153 22.26 11.90 -4.78
C GLU A 153 22.06 10.91 -3.62
N ILE A 154 20.80 10.56 -3.34
CA ILE A 154 20.42 9.59 -2.31
C ILE A 154 20.93 8.18 -2.66
N ALA A 155 20.88 7.78 -3.93
CA ALA A 155 21.28 6.42 -4.35
C ALA A 155 22.79 6.23 -4.51
N SER A 156 23.53 7.29 -4.86
CA SER A 156 24.97 7.21 -5.17
C SER A 156 25.86 7.43 -3.97
N LYS A 157 25.42 8.22 -2.99
CA LYS A 157 26.18 8.48 -1.76
C LYS A 157 25.77 7.45 -0.71
N ASN A 158 26.72 6.64 -0.25
CA ASN A 158 26.52 5.73 0.89
C ASN A 158 26.52 6.51 2.23
N GLU A 159 25.77 7.61 2.24
CA GLU A 159 25.66 8.59 3.32
C GLU A 159 24.24 8.55 3.93
N ASN A 160 24.02 9.32 4.98
CA ASN A 160 22.69 9.42 5.60
C ASN A 160 21.69 10.07 4.61
N TRP A 161 20.80 9.24 4.05
CA TRP A 161 19.78 9.67 3.08
C TRP A 161 18.87 10.79 3.59
N ILE A 162 18.68 10.93 4.91
CA ILE A 162 17.86 11.99 5.51
C ILE A 162 18.53 13.35 5.29
N LYS A 163 19.86 13.41 5.34
CA LYS A 163 20.62 14.65 5.09
C LYS A 163 20.73 14.98 3.59
N ALA A 164 20.59 13.96 2.74
CA ALA A 164 20.63 14.10 1.29
C ALA A 164 19.26 14.49 0.68
N PHE A 165 18.17 14.33 1.44
CA PHE A 165 16.82 14.75 1.07
C PHE A 165 16.64 16.26 1.27
#